data_AF-A0A7S3W4L1-F1
#
_entry.id   AF-A0A7S3W4L1-F1
#
_cell.length_a   1.000
_cell.length_b   1.000
_cell.length_c   1.000
_cell.angle_alpha   90.00
_cell.angle_beta   90.00
_cell.angle_gamma   90.00
#
_symmetry.space_group_name_H-M   'P 1'
#
loop_
_entity.id
_entity.type
_entity.pdbx_description
1 polymer ?
#
loop_
_entity_poly.entity_id
_entity_poly.type
_entity_poly.pdbx_seq_one_letter_code
_entity_poly.pdbx_strand_id
1 'polypeptide(L)'
;FKKKEQAAAEEEEEAEVAGEAVAEEEVQGAEAAVAAVGRVSAIVLSLLGDGFAGGKPMPGTRPRRVRDMSGTRPRRVRDTPAGRRRLARSKANAGGAAEWGVAVERSPPPSPPPLLPSMPPPPPPPEVVFVSPELAGWGSVGGLGAMVAHLAAALAARGLRVSVVLPHYASRGGGSSGAPHAAAHLFDLSVPLESSRGDAPLSVLHGATEGGVRVYLLQSDVHFRAPYAHRSPADALLSASLLSRGALLLLERLSASPAALLSNDWVAALAAPYARHGAWRRAARPGGGRSWPERWRGTAFVHLVHNLEPGYDGSFSGAEPALSPSLLLGLPPALLSEERPGAAPRAGRGWRASLTRAALLTADSWATVSASYRQQLLRGGGPLAPLLRAFPAPFACKLGLPLAELRASLHADGLLGLTGHAAAKASLRRQCFGDGWRATLQAAWPAAHGRRSGGGG
;
A
#
# COMPACT_ATOMS: atom_id res chain seq x y z
N PHE A 1 -54.14 16.17 -13.08
CA PHE A 1 -52.98 16.98 -13.47
C PHE A 1 -52.39 17.73 -12.28
N LYS A 2 -53.11 18.67 -11.65
CA LYS A 2 -52.60 19.41 -10.47
C LYS A 2 -52.07 18.55 -9.30
N LYS A 3 -52.69 17.41 -8.97
CA LYS A 3 -52.18 16.47 -7.95
C LYS A 3 -50.87 15.76 -8.32
N LYS A 4 -50.57 15.60 -9.62
CA LYS A 4 -49.30 15.02 -10.07
C LYS A 4 -48.17 16.05 -10.07
N GLU A 5 -48.50 17.33 -10.27
CA GLU A 5 -47.56 18.45 -10.16
C GLU A 5 -47.14 18.69 -8.71
N GLN A 6 -48.09 18.61 -7.77
CA GLN A 6 -47.80 18.76 -6.33
C GLN A 6 -46.91 17.62 -5.80
N ALA A 7 -47.16 16.38 -6.21
CA ALA A 7 -46.34 15.24 -5.79
C ALA A 7 -44.90 15.30 -6.36
N ALA A 8 -44.71 15.88 -7.56
CA ALA A 8 -43.39 16.05 -8.14
C ALA A 8 -42.58 17.16 -7.45
N ALA A 9 -43.25 18.23 -6.99
CA ALA A 9 -42.61 19.31 -6.25
C ALA A 9 -42.19 18.87 -4.83
N GLU A 10 -43.03 18.07 -4.15
CA GLU A 10 -42.67 17.50 -2.83
C GLU A 10 -41.49 16.51 -2.93
N GLU A 11 -41.41 15.73 -4.01
CA GLU A 11 -40.28 14.80 -4.25
C GLU A 11 -38.97 15.53 -4.59
N GLU A 12 -39.05 16.73 -5.20
CA GLU A 12 -37.90 17.59 -5.50
C GLU A 12 -37.36 18.27 -4.23
N GLU A 13 -38.24 18.73 -3.34
CA GLU A 13 -37.87 19.34 -2.05
C GLU A 13 -37.25 18.31 -1.09
N GLU A 14 -37.77 17.08 -1.03
CA GLU A 14 -37.17 15.99 -0.24
C GLU A 14 -35.77 15.58 -0.78
N ALA A 15 -35.57 15.63 -2.09
CA ALA A 15 -34.28 15.33 -2.71
C ALA A 15 -33.22 16.42 -2.45
N GLU A 16 -33.62 17.69 -2.37
CA GLU A 16 -32.74 18.80 -2.07
C GLU A 16 -32.27 18.78 -0.61
N VAL A 17 -33.19 18.54 0.33
CA VAL A 17 -32.86 18.40 1.77
C VAL A 17 -31.97 17.17 2.02
N ALA A 18 -32.20 16.06 1.31
CA ALA A 18 -31.32 14.90 1.37
C ALA A 18 -29.92 15.18 0.79
N GLY A 19 -29.82 16.08 -0.20
CA GLY A 19 -28.55 16.52 -0.78
C GLY A 19 -27.70 17.34 0.18
N GLU A 20 -28.31 18.28 0.92
CA GLU A 20 -27.61 19.11 1.91
C GLU A 20 -27.11 18.31 3.12
N ALA A 21 -27.92 17.37 3.62
CA ALA A 21 -27.51 16.50 4.73
C ALA A 21 -26.30 15.61 4.36
N VAL A 22 -26.20 15.18 3.10
CA VAL A 22 -25.05 14.40 2.60
C VAL A 22 -23.81 15.27 2.45
N ALA A 23 -23.95 16.56 2.11
CA ALA A 23 -22.82 17.48 2.01
C ALA A 23 -22.20 17.81 3.38
N GLU A 24 -23.01 17.98 4.43
CA GLU A 24 -22.50 18.15 5.80
C GLU A 24 -21.78 16.89 6.33
N GLU A 25 -22.31 15.69 6.04
CA GLU A 25 -21.66 14.42 6.40
C GLU A 25 -20.32 14.22 5.65
N GLU A 26 -20.19 14.73 4.42
CA GLU A 26 -18.95 14.70 3.63
C GLU A 26 -17.85 15.61 4.19
N VAL A 27 -18.20 16.82 4.62
CA VAL A 27 -17.26 17.74 5.28
C VAL A 27 -16.79 17.13 6.61
N GLN A 28 -17.72 16.62 7.42
CA GLN A 28 -17.40 15.96 8.68
C GLN A 28 -16.56 14.68 8.49
N GLY A 29 -16.80 13.92 7.42
CA GLY A 29 -16.01 12.73 7.07
C GLY A 29 -14.59 13.04 6.63
N ALA A 30 -14.39 14.11 5.84
CA ALA A 30 -13.08 14.59 5.42
C ALA A 30 -12.27 15.13 6.61
N GLU A 31 -12.90 15.91 7.48
CA GLU A 31 -12.29 16.39 8.72
C GLU A 31 -11.95 15.23 9.67
N ALA A 32 -12.82 14.22 9.79
CA ALA A 32 -12.55 13.03 10.59
C ALA A 32 -11.39 12.18 10.05
N ALA A 33 -11.21 12.11 8.73
CA ALA A 33 -10.10 11.42 8.07
C ALA A 33 -8.77 12.18 8.27
N VAL A 34 -8.77 13.51 8.11
CA VAL A 34 -7.61 14.36 8.42
C VAL A 34 -7.27 14.30 9.91
N ALA A 35 -8.27 14.30 10.79
CA ALA A 35 -8.09 14.09 12.22
C ALA A 35 -7.62 12.66 12.54
N ALA A 36 -8.00 11.63 11.77
CA ALA A 36 -7.50 10.27 11.92
C ALA A 36 -6.03 10.17 11.51
N VAL A 37 -5.62 10.81 10.41
CA VAL A 37 -4.20 10.92 9.99
C VAL A 37 -3.40 11.75 10.99
N GLY A 38 -4.00 12.81 11.53
CA GLY A 38 -3.44 13.61 12.62
C GLY A 38 -3.32 12.81 13.92
N ARG A 39 -4.30 11.97 14.26
CA ARG A 39 -4.26 11.05 15.42
C ARG A 39 -3.26 9.93 15.23
N VAL A 40 -3.12 9.36 14.04
CA VAL A 40 -2.07 8.38 13.72
C VAL A 40 -0.70 9.04 13.84
N SER A 41 -0.54 10.28 13.36
CA SER A 41 0.68 11.05 13.53
C SER A 41 0.95 11.39 15.00
N ALA A 42 -0.08 11.73 15.78
CA ALA A 42 0.03 12.00 17.22
C ALA A 42 0.30 10.74 18.05
N ILE A 43 -0.24 9.58 17.66
CA ILE A 43 0.06 8.26 18.26
C ILE A 43 1.49 7.85 17.93
N VAL A 44 1.94 8.08 16.70
CA VAL A 44 3.34 7.84 16.31
C VAL A 44 4.27 8.78 17.07
N LEU A 45 3.90 10.04 17.29
CA LEU A 45 4.68 10.99 18.09
C LEU A 45 4.65 10.69 19.60
N SER A 46 3.54 10.20 20.16
CA SER A 46 3.47 9.79 21.57
C SER A 46 4.23 8.49 21.84
N LEU A 47 4.20 7.53 20.89
CA LEU A 47 5.01 6.31 20.93
C LEU A 47 6.52 6.57 20.75
N LEU A 48 6.89 7.71 20.18
CA LEU A 48 8.29 8.18 20.10
C LEU A 48 8.71 9.04 21.31
N GLY A 49 7.75 9.54 22.10
CA GLY A 49 7.99 10.37 23.29
C GLY A 49 8.06 9.61 24.61
N ASP A 50 7.26 8.54 24.76
CA ASP A 50 7.21 7.78 26.01
C ASP A 50 8.16 6.57 25.97
N GLY A 51 9.39 6.81 26.40
CA GLY A 51 10.28 5.76 26.87
C GLY A 51 9.69 5.05 28.09
N PHE A 52 9.50 3.73 27.96
CA PHE A 52 9.50 2.74 29.04
C PHE A 52 8.45 2.86 30.18
N ALA A 53 7.41 2.02 30.11
CA ALA A 53 7.05 1.08 31.20
C ALA A 53 5.83 0.22 30.81
N GLY A 54 5.91 -1.10 31.01
CA GLY A 54 4.71 -1.94 31.17
C GLY A 54 4.43 -2.98 30.08
N GLY A 55 5.33 -3.96 29.91
CA GLY A 55 4.96 -5.21 29.23
C GLY A 55 4.00 -6.05 30.08
N LYS A 56 2.81 -6.37 29.54
CA LYS A 56 1.92 -7.39 30.13
C LYS A 56 2.52 -8.78 29.91
N PRO A 57 2.64 -9.64 30.93
CA PRO A 57 2.99 -11.04 30.73
C PRO A 57 1.76 -11.85 30.27
N MET A 58 1.95 -12.72 29.28
CA MET A 58 1.02 -13.81 28.96
C MET A 58 1.08 -14.90 30.05
N PRO A 59 -0.04 -15.59 30.35
CA PRO A 59 -0.10 -16.57 31.42
C PRO A 59 0.48 -17.91 30.97
N GLY A 60 1.27 -18.54 31.85
CA GLY A 60 1.56 -19.97 31.77
C GLY A 60 3.00 -20.33 31.48
N THR A 61 3.91 -20.08 32.42
CA THR A 61 5.07 -20.95 32.67
C THR A 61 5.49 -20.78 34.13
N ARG A 62 5.37 -21.83 34.93
CA ARG A 62 5.87 -21.87 36.31
C ARG A 62 7.40 -21.96 36.27
N PRO A 63 8.15 -21.11 37.00
CA PRO A 63 9.58 -21.30 37.12
C PRO A 63 9.92 -22.37 38.18
N ARG A 64 10.80 -23.29 37.81
CA ARG A 64 11.45 -24.25 38.71
C ARG A 64 12.35 -23.52 39.71
N ARG A 65 12.25 -23.90 40.98
CA ARG A 65 13.18 -23.51 42.06
C ARG A 65 14.61 -23.91 41.70
N VAL A 66 15.52 -22.95 41.69
CA VAL A 66 16.97 -23.19 41.75
C VAL A 66 17.43 -22.90 43.17
N ARG A 67 18.17 -23.86 43.73
CA ARG A 67 18.75 -23.83 45.07
C ARG A 67 19.84 -22.77 45.17
N ASP A 68 19.79 -22.04 46.26
CA ASP A 68 20.91 -21.32 46.87
C ASP A 68 22.14 -22.20 47.03
N MET A 69 23.29 -21.69 46.62
CA MET A 69 24.57 -22.03 47.25
C MET A 69 25.38 -20.74 47.45
N SER A 70 25.46 -20.38 48.73
CA SER A 70 26.37 -19.40 49.34
C SER A 70 27.84 -19.79 49.18
N GLY A 71 28.71 -18.81 48.93
CA GLY A 71 30.16 -18.98 49.01
C GLY A 71 30.96 -17.67 48.90
N THR A 72 31.08 -16.97 50.01
CA THR A 72 32.24 -16.17 50.52
C THR A 72 33.58 -16.34 49.75
N ARG A 73 34.44 -15.33 49.46
CA ARG A 73 35.06 -14.25 50.28
C ARG A 73 35.96 -13.32 49.39
N PRO A 74 36.56 -12.21 49.93
CA PRO A 74 37.00 -11.01 49.19
C PRO A 74 38.53 -10.71 49.18
N ARG A 75 38.91 -9.66 48.42
CA ARG A 75 40.04 -8.67 48.54
C ARG A 75 40.59 -8.34 47.14
N ARG A 76 40.99 -7.13 46.75
CA ARG A 76 41.82 -6.12 47.43
C ARG A 76 41.70 -4.76 46.71
N VAL A 77 41.72 -3.69 47.51
CA VAL A 77 41.91 -2.28 47.13
C VAL A 77 43.38 -2.04 46.78
N ARG A 78 43.67 -1.17 45.80
CA ARG A 78 44.87 -0.30 45.81
C ARG A 78 44.68 0.94 44.93
N ASP A 79 45.21 2.03 45.47
CA ASP A 79 45.10 3.43 45.08
C ASP A 79 45.97 3.85 43.87
N THR A 80 45.69 5.08 43.44
CA THR A 80 46.27 6.01 42.43
C THR A 80 47.75 6.40 42.72
N PRO A 81 48.41 7.47 42.16
CA PRO A 81 48.12 8.44 41.05
C PRO A 81 49.36 8.83 40.15
N ALA A 82 49.12 9.79 39.23
CA ALA A 82 49.99 10.95 38.86
C ALA A 82 50.92 10.92 37.61
N GLY A 83 50.78 11.95 36.76
CA GLY A 83 51.89 12.90 36.52
C GLY A 83 52.27 13.36 35.09
N ARG A 84 52.30 14.70 34.90
CA ARG A 84 53.19 15.57 34.06
C ARG A 84 52.84 15.73 32.56
N ARG A 85 52.61 16.92 31.97
CA ARG A 85 53.33 18.23 31.81
C ARG A 85 54.63 18.20 30.96
N ARG A 86 54.61 18.85 29.77
CA ARG A 86 55.56 19.87 29.19
C ARG A 86 55.17 20.12 27.71
N LEU A 87 54.96 21.33 27.18
CA LEU A 87 55.77 22.56 26.98
C LEU A 87 56.85 22.51 25.88
N ALA A 88 56.56 23.27 24.81
CA ALA A 88 57.39 24.17 23.99
C ALA A 88 58.56 23.65 23.13
N ARG A 89 58.58 24.10 21.86
CA ARG A 89 59.72 24.85 21.27
C ARG A 89 59.41 25.53 19.94
N SER A 90 59.96 26.74 19.81
CA SER A 90 59.98 27.72 18.72
C SER A 90 61.22 27.58 17.81
N LYS A 91 61.18 28.20 16.61
CA LYS A 91 62.24 28.94 15.84
C LYS A 91 61.92 28.87 14.32
N ALA A 92 62.18 29.82 13.42
CA ALA A 92 62.88 31.11 13.41
C ALA A 92 62.52 31.95 12.13
N ASN A 93 62.70 33.29 12.20
CA ASN A 93 63.34 34.29 11.28
C ASN A 93 63.37 34.11 9.73
N ALA A 94 63.45 35.13 8.85
CA ALA A 94 63.72 36.58 8.92
C ALA A 94 63.46 37.30 7.55
N GLY A 95 63.45 38.65 7.57
CA GLY A 95 63.69 39.57 6.44
C GLY A 95 62.42 40.28 5.92
N GLY A 96 62.27 41.60 5.83
CA GLY A 96 63.17 42.74 5.96
C GLY A 96 63.09 43.63 4.70
N ALA A 97 62.29 44.71 4.71
CA ALA A 97 62.48 45.96 3.93
C ALA A 97 61.37 46.98 4.26
N ALA A 98 61.77 48.23 4.47
CA ALA A 98 60.94 49.33 4.92
C ALA A 98 60.50 50.23 3.75
N GLU A 99 59.25 50.65 3.74
CA GLU A 99 58.79 51.84 3.02
C GLU A 99 57.93 52.71 3.95
N TRP A 100 58.27 54.00 3.99
CA TRP A 100 57.60 55.02 4.77
C TRP A 100 56.37 55.52 4.01
N GLY A 101 55.20 54.99 4.35
CA GLY A 101 53.89 55.49 3.92
C GLY A 101 53.14 56.10 5.10
N VAL A 102 52.69 57.34 4.95
CA VAL A 102 51.82 58.04 5.92
C VAL A 102 50.53 57.22 6.13
N ALA A 103 50.42 56.58 7.29
CA ALA A 103 49.26 55.77 7.65
C ALA A 103 48.08 56.66 8.03
N VAL A 104 47.12 56.81 7.11
CA VAL A 104 45.77 57.22 7.46
C VAL A 104 45.16 56.08 8.27
N GLU A 105 44.94 56.30 9.56
CA GLU A 105 44.31 55.37 10.48
C GLU A 105 42.85 55.12 10.04
N ARG A 106 42.66 54.19 9.11
CA ARG A 106 41.35 53.68 8.74
C ARG A 106 40.93 52.70 9.81
N SER A 107 39.92 53.08 10.61
CA SER A 107 39.25 52.18 11.54
C SER A 107 38.94 50.85 10.85
N PRO A 108 39.21 49.70 11.48
CA PRO A 108 38.90 48.41 10.89
C PRO A 108 37.40 48.34 10.58
N PRO A 109 37.00 47.78 9.43
CA PRO A 109 35.60 47.60 9.12
C PRO A 109 34.95 46.77 10.24
N PRO A 110 33.71 47.10 10.66
CA PRO A 110 33.02 46.34 11.69
C PRO A 110 32.99 44.88 11.28
N SER A 111 33.35 43.99 12.22
CA SER A 111 33.31 42.55 12.00
C SER A 111 31.92 42.16 11.50
N PRO A 112 31.81 41.33 10.45
CA PRO A 112 30.51 40.91 9.95
C PRO A 112 29.72 40.27 11.11
N PRO A 113 28.42 40.55 11.21
CA PRO A 113 27.59 39.96 12.24
C PRO A 113 27.75 38.43 12.17
N PRO A 114 27.81 37.75 13.34
CA PRO A 114 27.94 36.30 13.36
C PRO A 114 26.84 35.69 12.50
N LEU A 115 27.24 34.92 11.48
CA LEU A 115 26.33 34.19 10.62
C LEU A 115 25.42 33.37 11.54
N LEU A 116 24.13 33.71 11.56
CA LEU A 116 23.15 32.93 12.29
C LEU A 116 23.29 31.47 11.84
N PRO A 117 23.33 30.50 12.77
CA PRO A 117 23.44 29.09 12.40
C PRO A 117 22.31 28.78 11.41
N SER A 118 22.68 28.36 10.20
CA SER A 118 21.72 28.02 9.16
C SER A 118 20.77 26.98 9.75
N MET A 119 19.47 27.29 9.78
CA MET A 119 18.51 26.29 10.26
C MET A 119 18.66 25.02 9.42
N PRO A 120 18.62 23.84 10.06
CA PRO A 120 18.64 22.59 9.31
C PRO A 120 17.48 22.59 8.31
N PRO A 121 17.69 22.07 7.10
CA PRO A 121 16.63 22.00 6.09
C PRO A 121 15.43 21.23 6.67
N PRO A 122 14.19 21.61 6.30
CA PRO A 122 13.00 20.92 6.76
C PRO A 122 13.07 19.43 6.37
N PRO A 123 12.53 18.52 7.21
CA PRO A 123 12.53 17.10 6.89
C PRO A 123 11.75 16.85 5.60
N PRO A 124 12.15 15.83 4.81
CA PRO A 124 11.45 15.52 3.58
C PRO A 124 10.00 15.12 3.86
N PRO A 125 9.05 15.45 2.97
CA PRO A 125 7.65 15.10 3.16
C PRO A 125 7.46 13.59 3.34
N PRO A 126 6.47 13.16 4.15
CA PRO A 126 6.21 11.75 4.39
C PRO A 126 5.83 11.04 3.08
N GLU A 127 6.22 9.77 3.00
CA GLU A 127 6.01 8.94 1.82
C GLU A 127 4.87 7.94 2.05
N VAL A 128 3.97 7.85 1.08
CA VAL A 128 2.87 6.88 1.03
C VAL A 128 3.09 5.96 -0.16
N VAL A 129 3.12 4.65 0.09
CA VAL A 129 3.33 3.64 -0.95
C VAL A 129 2.06 2.84 -1.14
N PHE A 130 1.55 2.79 -2.37
CA PHE A 130 0.52 1.86 -2.79
C PHE A 130 1.19 0.60 -3.34
N VAL A 131 0.70 -0.56 -2.91
CA VAL A 131 0.94 -1.84 -3.59
C VAL A 131 -0.40 -2.25 -4.17
N SER A 132 -0.47 -2.35 -5.50
CA SER A 132 -1.73 -2.53 -6.21
C SER A 132 -1.57 -3.52 -7.36
N PRO A 133 -2.58 -4.35 -7.67
CA PRO A 133 -2.60 -5.13 -8.90
C PRO A 133 -2.88 -4.25 -10.12
N GLU A 134 -3.40 -3.03 -9.95
CA GLU A 134 -3.80 -2.16 -11.07
C GLU A 134 -3.46 -0.69 -10.85
N LEU A 135 -3.17 0.01 -11.95
CA LEU A 135 -3.07 1.47 -12.02
C LEU A 135 -3.47 1.93 -13.42
N ALA A 136 -4.38 2.91 -13.52
CA ALA A 136 -4.79 3.47 -14.80
C ALA A 136 -3.59 4.02 -15.59
N GLY A 137 -3.52 3.71 -16.88
CA GLY A 137 -2.38 4.04 -17.76
C GLY A 137 -1.20 3.05 -17.69
N TRP A 138 -1.08 2.27 -16.61
CA TRP A 138 0.09 1.40 -16.37
C TRP A 138 -0.23 -0.09 -16.35
N GLY A 139 -1.51 -0.46 -16.24
CA GLY A 139 -2.00 -1.83 -16.29
C GLY A 139 -3.26 -1.92 -15.45
N SER A 140 -4.42 -1.88 -16.10
CA SER A 140 -5.72 -1.90 -15.44
C SER A 140 -6.74 -2.63 -16.31
N VAL A 141 -7.68 -3.31 -15.66
CA VAL A 141 -8.82 -4.02 -16.25
C VAL A 141 -10.16 -3.52 -15.72
N GLY A 142 -10.18 -2.65 -14.69
CA GLY A 142 -11.43 -2.16 -14.09
C GLY A 142 -11.29 -0.88 -13.27
N GLY A 143 -12.31 -0.60 -12.45
CA GLY A 143 -12.40 0.64 -11.66
C GLY A 143 -11.32 0.79 -10.57
N LEU A 144 -10.66 -0.31 -10.18
CA LEU A 144 -9.58 -0.28 -9.19
C LEU A 144 -8.40 0.58 -9.66
N GLY A 145 -7.93 0.39 -10.90
CA GLY A 145 -6.78 1.15 -11.40
C GLY A 145 -7.07 2.65 -11.51
N ALA A 146 -8.30 3.03 -11.87
CA ALA A 146 -8.75 4.42 -11.89
C ALA A 146 -8.79 5.02 -10.47
N MET A 147 -9.28 4.26 -9.49
CA MET A 147 -9.23 4.67 -8.09
C MET A 147 -7.81 4.97 -7.64
N VAL A 148 -6.89 4.01 -7.82
CA VAL A 148 -5.52 4.14 -7.32
C VAL A 148 -4.85 5.36 -7.96
N ALA A 149 -5.09 5.59 -9.26
CA ALA A 149 -4.58 6.76 -9.95
C ALA A 149 -5.09 8.07 -9.34
N HIS A 150 -6.41 8.22 -9.14
CA HIS A 150 -6.99 9.44 -8.58
C HIS A 150 -6.58 9.66 -7.12
N LEU A 151 -6.62 8.62 -6.29
CA LEU A 151 -6.22 8.74 -4.89
C LEU A 151 -4.73 9.08 -4.76
N ALA A 152 -3.87 8.42 -5.53
CA ALA A 152 -2.44 8.72 -5.52
C ALA A 152 -2.15 10.16 -5.98
N ALA A 153 -2.80 10.63 -7.05
CA ALA A 153 -2.68 12.00 -7.52
C ALA A 153 -3.19 13.02 -6.49
N ALA A 154 -4.33 12.77 -5.87
CA ALA A 154 -4.92 13.65 -4.86
C ALA A 154 -4.06 13.76 -3.58
N LEU A 155 -3.35 12.69 -3.21
CA LEU A 155 -2.37 12.71 -2.12
C LEU A 155 -1.09 13.44 -2.51
N ALA A 156 -0.61 13.25 -3.75
CA ALA A 156 0.55 13.97 -4.28
C ALA A 156 0.29 15.49 -4.36
N ALA A 157 -0.88 15.89 -4.83
CA ALA A 157 -1.30 17.29 -4.89
C ALA A 157 -1.40 17.96 -3.50
N ARG A 158 -1.54 17.16 -2.44
CA ARG A 158 -1.50 17.61 -1.03
C ARG A 158 -0.08 17.67 -0.45
N GLY A 159 0.95 17.48 -1.27
CA GLY A 159 2.36 17.59 -0.89
C GLY A 159 2.98 16.30 -0.33
N LEU A 160 2.27 15.16 -0.40
CA LEU A 160 2.83 13.88 0.00
C LEU A 160 3.71 13.29 -1.11
N ARG A 161 4.77 12.57 -0.74
CA ARG A 161 5.49 11.74 -1.72
C ARG A 161 4.72 10.46 -1.93
N VAL A 162 4.22 10.23 -3.14
CA VAL A 162 3.43 9.04 -3.44
C VAL A 162 4.20 8.12 -4.39
N SER A 163 4.15 6.83 -4.12
CA SER A 163 4.67 5.79 -5.01
C SER A 163 3.67 4.68 -5.17
N VAL A 164 3.58 4.10 -6.36
CA VAL A 164 2.73 2.95 -6.65
C VAL A 164 3.61 1.82 -7.16
N VAL A 165 3.53 0.66 -6.51
CA VAL A 165 4.20 -0.58 -6.92
C VAL A 165 3.14 -1.53 -7.46
N LEU A 166 3.34 -2.02 -8.68
CA LEU A 166 2.42 -2.94 -9.34
C LEU A 166 3.16 -3.92 -10.26
N PRO A 167 2.53 -5.03 -10.66
CA PRO A 167 3.10 -5.91 -11.67
C PRO A 167 3.21 -5.24 -13.05
N HIS A 168 4.27 -5.55 -13.79
CA HIS A 168 4.34 -5.30 -15.23
C HIS A 168 3.67 -6.46 -15.97
N TYR A 169 2.50 -6.22 -16.56
CA TYR A 169 1.76 -7.27 -17.27
C TYR A 169 2.17 -7.34 -18.74
N ALA A 170 2.50 -8.55 -19.20
CA ALA A 170 2.96 -8.81 -20.57
C ALA A 170 1.86 -8.60 -21.63
N SER A 171 0.60 -8.86 -21.32
CA SER A 171 -0.50 -8.73 -22.28
C SER A 171 -1.16 -7.34 -22.21
N ARG A 172 -0.68 -6.38 -23.02
CA ARG A 172 -1.44 -5.17 -23.39
C ARG A 172 -2.21 -5.37 -24.71
N GLY A 173 -2.65 -6.61 -24.96
CA GLY A 173 -3.38 -6.97 -26.18
C GLY A 173 -4.85 -6.63 -26.08
N GLY A 174 -5.23 -5.39 -26.39
CA GLY A 174 -6.62 -5.04 -26.70
C GLY A 174 -7.12 -3.76 -26.03
N GLY A 175 -6.91 -2.62 -26.70
CA GLY A 175 -7.88 -1.53 -26.70
C GLY A 175 -7.95 -0.60 -25.49
N SER A 176 -6.98 0.32 -25.36
CA SER A 176 -7.28 1.75 -25.26
C SER A 176 -5.97 2.56 -25.33
N SER A 177 -5.98 3.55 -26.19
CA SER A 177 -4.89 4.36 -26.73
C SER A 177 -4.27 5.34 -25.73
N GLY A 178 -3.26 4.88 -24.99
CA GLY A 178 -2.25 5.75 -24.41
C GLY A 178 -0.90 5.10 -24.64
N ALA A 179 0.05 5.81 -25.26
CA ALA A 179 1.43 5.34 -25.39
C ALA A 179 1.93 4.83 -24.03
N PRO A 180 2.73 3.75 -23.98
CA PRO A 180 3.32 3.31 -22.73
C PRO A 180 4.03 4.51 -22.12
N HIS A 181 3.66 4.89 -20.91
CA HIS A 181 4.55 5.77 -20.16
C HIS A 181 5.89 5.04 -20.11
N ALA A 182 6.93 5.67 -20.62
CA ALA A 182 8.24 5.04 -20.76
C ALA A 182 8.73 4.64 -19.36
N ALA A 183 8.74 3.34 -19.09
CA ALA A 183 9.33 2.80 -17.88
C ALA A 183 10.78 2.44 -18.21
N ALA A 184 11.72 3.01 -17.47
CA ALA A 184 13.13 2.65 -17.58
C ALA A 184 13.44 1.46 -16.65
N HIS A 185 14.24 0.51 -17.11
CA HIS A 185 14.82 -0.49 -16.21
C HIS A 185 15.68 0.21 -15.16
N LEU A 186 15.52 -0.20 -13.90
CA LEU A 186 16.22 0.38 -12.77
C LEU A 186 17.25 -0.59 -12.20
N PHE A 187 16.82 -1.80 -11.86
CA PHE A 187 17.68 -2.91 -11.40
C PHE A 187 16.87 -4.21 -11.31
N ASP A 188 17.55 -5.33 -11.09
CA ASP A 188 16.92 -6.62 -10.82
C ASP A 188 16.89 -6.94 -9.32
N LEU A 189 15.88 -7.69 -8.90
CA LEU A 189 15.66 -8.21 -7.56
C LEU A 189 15.65 -9.73 -7.61
N SER A 190 16.29 -10.36 -6.62
CA SER A 190 16.13 -11.79 -6.32
C SER A 190 15.15 -11.91 -5.16
N VAL A 191 13.96 -12.46 -5.41
CA VAL A 191 12.93 -12.64 -4.39
C VAL A 191 13.02 -14.06 -3.83
N PRO A 192 13.45 -14.24 -2.57
CA PRO A 192 13.50 -15.57 -1.97
C PRO A 192 12.11 -16.19 -1.96
N LEU A 193 11.99 -17.43 -2.43
CA LEU A 193 10.84 -18.29 -2.21
C LEU A 193 11.20 -19.34 -1.14
N GLU A 194 10.22 -20.12 -0.69
CA GLU A 194 10.50 -21.18 0.29
C GLU A 194 11.47 -22.23 -0.26
N SER A 195 12.26 -22.84 0.64
CA SER A 195 13.57 -23.46 0.40
C SER A 195 13.68 -24.49 -0.73
N SER A 196 12.58 -25.06 -1.21
CA SER A 196 12.57 -25.97 -2.36
C SER A 196 12.39 -25.28 -3.72
N ARG A 197 12.07 -23.98 -3.74
CA ARG A 197 11.74 -23.21 -4.96
C ARG A 197 12.82 -22.21 -5.38
N GLY A 198 13.84 -21.99 -4.56
CA GLY A 198 14.92 -21.05 -4.83
C GLY A 198 14.46 -19.59 -4.82
N ASP A 199 15.12 -18.75 -5.61
CA ASP A 199 14.77 -17.34 -5.76
C ASP A 199 14.04 -17.10 -7.09
N ALA A 200 13.06 -16.20 -7.07
CA ALA A 200 12.40 -15.70 -8.26
C ALA A 200 13.03 -14.37 -8.71
N PRO A 201 13.56 -14.27 -9.93
CA PRO A 201 14.06 -13.01 -10.46
C PRO A 201 12.90 -12.08 -10.83
N LEU A 202 13.01 -10.81 -10.45
CA LEU A 202 12.13 -9.73 -10.88
C LEU A 202 12.97 -8.59 -11.43
N SER A 203 12.58 -8.03 -12.57
CA SER A 203 13.14 -6.75 -13.04
C SER A 203 12.28 -5.60 -12.55
N VAL A 204 12.91 -4.57 -12.00
CA VAL A 204 12.23 -3.36 -11.56
C VAL A 204 12.33 -2.32 -12.66
N LEU A 205 11.18 -1.86 -13.13
CA LEU A 205 11.07 -0.71 -14.02
C LEU A 205 10.55 0.49 -13.22
N HIS A 206 10.93 1.69 -13.63
CA HIS A 206 10.53 2.94 -12.99
C HIS A 206 9.99 3.93 -14.01
N GLY A 207 8.91 4.61 -13.63
CA GLY A 207 8.36 5.75 -14.34
C GLY A 207 7.59 6.67 -13.41
N ALA A 208 6.86 7.62 -13.97
CA ALA A 208 6.06 8.57 -13.20
C ALA A 208 4.80 8.96 -13.97
N THR A 209 3.71 9.26 -13.25
CA THR A 209 2.52 9.89 -13.85
C THR A 209 2.75 11.39 -14.02
N GLU A 210 1.92 12.03 -14.85
CA GLU A 210 1.93 13.50 -15.00
C GLU A 210 1.70 14.24 -13.67
N GLY A 211 0.94 13.64 -12.74
CA GLY A 211 0.68 14.16 -11.39
C GLY A 211 1.83 13.97 -10.39
N GLY A 212 3.04 13.61 -10.84
CA GLY A 212 4.21 13.45 -9.98
C GLY A 212 4.21 12.18 -9.11
N VAL A 213 3.29 11.25 -9.36
CA VAL A 213 3.26 9.95 -8.66
C VAL A 213 4.33 9.05 -9.26
N ARG A 214 5.25 8.56 -8.42
CA ARG A 214 6.27 7.58 -8.86
C ARG A 214 5.64 6.22 -9.06
N VAL A 215 6.02 5.54 -10.13
CA VAL A 215 5.48 4.22 -10.50
C VAL A 215 6.65 3.24 -10.60
N TYR A 216 6.54 2.12 -9.90
CA TYR A 216 7.49 1.01 -9.96
C TYR A 216 6.78 -0.24 -10.46
N LEU A 217 7.25 -0.77 -11.58
CA LEU A 217 6.71 -1.98 -12.18
C LEU A 217 7.62 -3.16 -11.83
N LEU A 218 7.03 -4.22 -11.27
CA LEU A 218 7.72 -5.48 -11.04
C LEU A 218 7.47 -6.41 -12.23
N GLN A 219 8.48 -6.67 -13.04
CA GLN A 219 8.36 -7.54 -14.20
C GLN A 219 8.77 -8.98 -13.88
N SER A 220 7.92 -9.92 -14.31
CA SER A 220 8.20 -11.35 -14.35
C SER A 220 7.46 -11.97 -15.52
N ASP A 221 8.21 -12.52 -16.47
CA ASP A 221 7.64 -13.11 -17.69
C ASP A 221 6.79 -14.36 -17.40
N VAL A 222 6.98 -14.97 -16.22
CA VAL A 222 6.29 -16.21 -15.82
C VAL A 222 5.05 -15.92 -14.96
N HIS A 223 5.15 -14.93 -14.06
CA HIS A 223 4.20 -14.77 -12.94
C HIS A 223 3.21 -13.62 -13.11
N PHE A 224 3.47 -12.66 -14.00
CA PHE A 224 2.64 -11.46 -14.19
C PHE A 224 2.09 -11.38 -15.62
N ARG A 225 1.07 -12.19 -15.89
CA ARG A 225 0.46 -12.28 -17.23
C ARG A 225 -0.55 -11.16 -17.48
N ALA A 226 -1.58 -11.11 -16.63
CA ALA A 226 -2.62 -10.09 -16.62
C ALA A 226 -3.19 -9.95 -15.20
N PRO A 227 -3.85 -8.83 -14.85
CA PRO A 227 -4.52 -8.67 -13.57
C PRO A 227 -5.54 -9.80 -13.35
N TYR A 228 -5.52 -10.44 -12.19
CA TYR A 228 -6.43 -11.52 -11.78
C TYR A 228 -6.48 -12.77 -12.68
N ALA A 229 -5.66 -12.84 -13.73
CA ALA A 229 -5.67 -13.94 -14.70
C ALA A 229 -4.69 -15.06 -14.30
N HIS A 230 -5.06 -15.81 -13.26
CA HIS A 230 -4.23 -16.90 -12.72
C HIS A 230 -4.66 -18.27 -13.26
N ARG A 231 -3.70 -19.16 -13.51
CA ARG A 231 -3.99 -20.51 -14.03
C ARG A 231 -4.47 -21.49 -12.96
N SER A 232 -4.11 -21.23 -11.71
CA SER A 232 -4.46 -22.07 -10.58
C SER A 232 -4.43 -21.26 -9.28
N PRO A 233 -5.02 -21.76 -8.19
CA PRO A 233 -4.86 -21.15 -6.87
C PRO A 233 -3.40 -20.99 -6.45
N ALA A 234 -2.53 -21.96 -6.77
CA ALA A 234 -1.10 -21.86 -6.47
C ALA A 234 -0.41 -20.73 -7.25
N ASP A 235 -0.78 -20.53 -8.52
CA ASP A 235 -0.30 -19.42 -9.36
C ASP A 235 -0.74 -18.08 -8.77
N ALA A 236 -2.00 -17.95 -8.34
CA ALA A 236 -2.52 -16.75 -7.68
C ALA A 236 -1.79 -16.42 -6.37
N LEU A 237 -1.58 -17.42 -5.52
CA LEU A 237 -0.84 -17.28 -4.26
C LEU A 237 0.61 -16.86 -4.51
N LEU A 238 1.28 -17.44 -5.51
CA LEU A 238 2.65 -17.08 -5.90
C LEU A 238 2.73 -15.66 -6.47
N SER A 239 1.83 -15.27 -7.37
CA SER A 239 1.80 -13.90 -7.92
C SER A 239 1.60 -12.86 -6.81
N ALA A 240 0.66 -13.10 -5.88
CA ALA A 240 0.42 -12.22 -4.74
C ALA A 240 1.64 -12.15 -3.80
N SER A 241 2.31 -13.29 -3.60
CA SER A 241 3.54 -13.39 -2.83
C SER A 241 4.67 -12.57 -3.45
N LEU A 242 4.89 -12.71 -4.75
CA LEU A 242 5.94 -12.01 -5.50
C LEU A 242 5.72 -10.51 -5.53
N LEU A 243 4.47 -10.05 -5.77
CA LEU A 243 4.14 -8.63 -5.72
C LEU A 243 4.46 -8.06 -4.34
N SER A 244 4.02 -8.74 -3.28
CA SER A 244 4.18 -8.25 -1.91
C SER A 244 5.64 -8.27 -1.44
N ARG A 245 6.37 -9.38 -1.63
CA ARG A 245 7.80 -9.48 -1.27
C ARG A 245 8.64 -8.55 -2.13
N GLY A 246 8.38 -8.52 -3.44
CA GLY A 246 9.07 -7.65 -4.40
C GLY A 246 8.91 -6.17 -4.04
N ALA A 247 7.71 -5.73 -3.66
CA ALA A 247 7.48 -4.36 -3.20
C ALA A 247 8.31 -4.02 -1.95
N LEU A 248 8.35 -4.90 -0.95
CA LEU A 248 9.16 -4.67 0.26
C LEU A 248 10.67 -4.68 -0.03
N LEU A 249 11.14 -5.57 -0.91
CA LEU A 249 12.54 -5.64 -1.33
C LEU A 249 12.95 -4.43 -2.18
N LEU A 250 12.06 -3.94 -3.03
CA LEU A 250 12.21 -2.69 -3.78
C LEU A 250 12.41 -1.52 -2.82
N LEU A 251 11.48 -1.30 -1.90
CA LEU A 251 11.57 -0.26 -0.88
C LEU A 251 12.84 -0.44 -0.03
N GLU A 252 13.23 -1.70 0.20
CA GLU A 252 14.50 -1.99 0.82
C GLU A 252 15.70 -1.45 0.07
N ARG A 253 15.78 -1.79 -1.22
CA ARG A 253 16.88 -1.42 -2.10
C ARG A 253 16.98 0.09 -2.28
N LEU A 254 15.84 0.78 -2.28
CA LEU A 254 15.73 2.23 -2.36
C LEU A 254 16.01 2.94 -1.02
N SER A 255 16.23 2.19 0.06
CA SER A 255 16.31 2.74 1.43
C SER A 255 15.09 3.58 1.83
N ALA A 256 13.94 3.28 1.23
CA ALA A 256 12.68 3.94 1.54
C ALA A 256 12.14 3.46 2.90
N SER A 257 11.51 4.38 3.62
CA SER A 257 10.85 4.15 4.91
C SER A 257 9.51 4.89 4.89
N PRO A 258 8.49 4.33 4.22
CA PRO A 258 7.23 5.02 4.05
C PRO A 258 6.51 5.17 5.39
N ALA A 259 5.81 6.29 5.54
CA ALA A 259 4.92 6.53 6.68
C ALA A 259 3.72 5.57 6.62
N ALA A 260 3.23 5.28 5.41
CA ALA A 260 2.16 4.32 5.20
C ALA A 260 2.37 3.46 3.95
N LEU A 261 1.96 2.19 4.04
CA LEU A 261 1.88 1.26 2.92
C LEU A 261 0.44 0.75 2.77
N LEU A 262 -0.16 1.05 1.63
CA LEU A 262 -1.53 0.72 1.28
C LEU A 262 -1.55 -0.48 0.34
N SER A 263 -2.05 -1.62 0.81
CA SER A 263 -2.23 -2.81 -0.03
C SER A 263 -3.65 -2.84 -0.59
N ASN A 264 -3.80 -3.01 -1.90
CA ASN A 264 -5.10 -3.02 -2.58
C ASN A 264 -5.52 -4.43 -2.96
N ASP A 265 -6.66 -4.87 -2.41
CA ASP A 265 -7.24 -6.21 -2.59
C ASP A 265 -6.29 -7.36 -2.25
N TRP A 266 -6.83 -8.58 -2.38
CA TRP A 266 -6.15 -9.81 -2.01
C TRP A 266 -4.81 -10.01 -2.74
N VAL A 267 -4.63 -9.44 -3.94
CA VAL A 267 -3.41 -9.61 -4.74
C VAL A 267 -2.21 -8.93 -4.06
N ALA A 268 -2.42 -7.81 -3.38
CA ALA A 268 -1.39 -7.09 -2.64
C ALA A 268 -1.42 -7.36 -1.12
N ALA A 269 -2.36 -8.19 -0.65
CA ALA A 269 -2.64 -8.40 0.78
C ALA A 269 -1.46 -8.92 1.60
N LEU A 270 -0.47 -9.57 0.97
CA LEU A 270 0.64 -10.19 1.69
C LEU A 270 1.76 -9.21 2.09
N ALA A 271 1.65 -7.92 1.76
CA ALA A 271 2.67 -6.93 2.12
C ALA A 271 2.85 -6.80 3.65
N ALA A 272 1.76 -6.58 4.40
CA ALA A 272 1.83 -6.49 5.87
C ALA A 272 2.28 -7.81 6.53
N PRO A 273 1.74 -8.99 6.16
CA PRO A 273 2.22 -10.27 6.67
C PRO A 273 3.72 -10.46 6.52
N TYR A 274 4.26 -10.16 5.34
CA TYR A 274 5.70 -10.31 5.09
C TYR A 274 6.55 -9.29 5.82
N ALA A 275 6.10 -8.04 5.96
CA ALA A 275 6.79 -7.03 6.73
C ALA A 275 6.87 -7.42 8.22
N ARG A 276 5.78 -7.89 8.82
CA ARG A 276 5.67 -8.17 10.26
C ARG A 276 6.33 -9.49 10.68
N HIS A 277 6.23 -10.55 9.88
CA HIS A 277 6.74 -11.88 10.29
C HIS A 277 8.21 -12.12 9.95
N GLY A 278 8.70 -11.58 8.83
CA GLY A 278 10.11 -11.66 8.40
C GLY A 278 10.73 -13.06 8.24
N ALA A 279 9.97 -14.13 8.47
CA ALA A 279 10.44 -15.51 8.46
C ALA A 279 11.04 -15.91 7.12
N TRP A 280 10.37 -15.49 6.04
CA TRP A 280 10.77 -15.67 4.65
C TRP A 280 12.13 -15.06 4.30
N ARG A 281 12.66 -14.13 5.12
CA ARG A 281 13.94 -13.45 4.88
C ARG A 281 15.10 -14.03 5.69
N ARG A 282 14.83 -14.95 6.62
CA ARG A 282 15.85 -15.49 7.55
C ARG A 282 16.96 -16.31 6.87
N ALA A 283 16.76 -16.75 5.63
CA ALA A 283 17.81 -17.39 4.85
C ALA A 283 18.84 -16.40 4.24
N ALA A 284 18.54 -15.09 4.18
CA ALA A 284 19.16 -14.23 3.17
C ALA A 284 20.29 -13.28 3.62
N ARG A 285 20.58 -13.03 4.91
CA ARG A 285 21.79 -12.22 5.28
C ARG A 285 22.39 -12.54 6.66
N PRO A 286 23.67 -12.95 6.72
CA PRO A 286 24.52 -12.76 7.88
C PRO A 286 25.12 -11.35 7.84
N GLY A 287 24.59 -10.42 8.63
CA GLY A 287 25.16 -9.06 8.69
C GLY A 287 24.31 -8.06 9.46
N GLY A 288 24.57 -7.97 10.78
CA GLY A 288 24.45 -6.84 11.74
C GLY A 288 23.37 -5.75 11.66
N GLY A 289 22.44 -5.73 10.70
CA GLY A 289 21.39 -4.73 10.58
C GLY A 289 20.19 -4.97 11.49
N ARG A 290 19.26 -4.00 11.54
CA ARG A 290 17.94 -4.18 12.16
C ARG A 290 17.29 -5.46 11.62
N SER A 291 16.64 -6.21 12.49
CA SER A 291 15.84 -7.37 12.06
C SER A 291 14.78 -6.92 11.06
N TRP A 292 14.38 -7.81 10.15
CA TRP A 292 13.42 -7.45 9.09
C TRP A 292 12.15 -6.78 9.63
N PRO A 293 11.48 -7.29 10.68
CA PRO A 293 10.30 -6.62 11.24
C PRO A 293 10.59 -5.23 11.81
N GLU A 294 11.78 -5.04 12.40
CA GLU A 294 12.17 -3.77 13.03
C GLU A 294 12.29 -2.63 12.01
N ARG A 295 12.64 -2.95 10.75
CA ARG A 295 12.63 -1.97 9.66
C ARG A 295 11.27 -1.31 9.48
N TRP A 296 10.19 -2.08 9.62
CA TRP A 296 8.83 -1.66 9.30
C TRP A 296 8.06 -1.15 10.52
N ARG A 297 8.73 -0.98 11.68
CA ARG A 297 8.09 -0.51 12.91
C ARG A 297 7.42 0.86 12.75
N GLY A 298 8.04 1.76 11.99
CA GLY A 298 7.53 3.12 11.73
C GLY A 298 6.55 3.24 10.56
N THR A 299 6.21 2.13 9.88
CA THR A 299 5.29 2.14 8.74
C THR A 299 3.91 1.65 9.19
N ALA A 300 2.88 2.45 8.92
CA ALA A 300 1.49 2.04 9.06
C ALA A 300 1.05 1.22 7.84
N PHE A 301 0.55 0.01 8.06
CA PHE A 301 0.00 -0.84 7.02
C PHE A 301 -1.51 -0.69 6.97
N VAL A 302 -2.05 -0.32 5.81
CA VAL A 302 -3.49 -0.23 5.59
C VAL A 302 -3.88 -1.18 4.47
N HIS A 303 -4.92 -1.98 4.69
CA HIS A 303 -5.46 -2.86 3.66
C HIS A 303 -6.75 -2.29 3.07
N LEU A 304 -6.76 -2.01 1.76
CA LEU A 304 -7.92 -1.50 1.05
C LEU A 304 -8.71 -2.66 0.45
N VAL A 305 -9.94 -2.79 0.92
CA VAL A 305 -10.90 -3.81 0.53
C VAL A 305 -11.86 -3.21 -0.50
N HIS A 306 -11.87 -3.73 -1.72
CA HIS A 306 -12.74 -3.22 -2.79
C HIS A 306 -13.95 -4.11 -3.00
N ASN A 307 -13.77 -5.43 -2.87
CA ASN A 307 -14.86 -6.38 -2.95
C ASN A 307 -14.57 -7.63 -2.09
N LEU A 308 -15.51 -8.04 -1.25
CA LEU A 308 -15.49 -9.29 -0.48
C LEU A 308 -16.65 -10.23 -0.86
N GLU A 309 -17.20 -10.07 -2.06
CA GLU A 309 -18.14 -11.04 -2.61
C GLU A 309 -17.50 -12.43 -2.72
N PRO A 310 -18.28 -13.50 -2.54
CA PRO A 310 -17.78 -14.87 -2.67
C PRO A 310 -17.06 -15.09 -4.00
N GLY A 311 -15.81 -15.56 -3.94
CA GLY A 311 -14.97 -15.79 -5.12
C GLY A 311 -14.03 -14.63 -5.46
N TYR A 312 -14.19 -13.47 -4.83
CA TYR A 312 -13.27 -12.33 -4.97
C TYR A 312 -12.56 -11.94 -3.66
N ASP A 313 -13.03 -12.43 -2.52
CA ASP A 313 -12.53 -12.14 -1.16
C ASP A 313 -11.08 -12.61 -0.87
N GLY A 314 -10.37 -13.15 -1.87
CA GLY A 314 -9.03 -13.70 -1.72
C GLY A 314 -9.01 -15.04 -0.98
N SER A 315 -10.13 -15.74 -0.92
CA SER A 315 -10.23 -17.10 -0.38
C SER A 315 -9.92 -18.13 -1.47
N PHE A 316 -8.98 -19.01 -1.16
CA PHE A 316 -8.51 -20.09 -2.01
C PHE A 316 -8.73 -21.43 -1.31
N SER A 317 -9.01 -22.46 -2.10
CA SER A 317 -9.01 -23.84 -1.65
C SER A 317 -8.43 -24.76 -2.70
N GLY A 318 -7.81 -25.85 -2.28
CA GLY A 318 -7.27 -26.86 -3.19
C GLY A 318 -7.27 -28.24 -2.55
N ALA A 319 -7.48 -29.28 -3.36
CA ALA A 319 -7.52 -30.66 -2.88
C ALA A 319 -6.12 -31.26 -2.64
N GLU A 320 -5.09 -30.70 -3.27
CA GLU A 320 -3.72 -31.22 -3.28
C GLU A 320 -3.01 -31.05 -1.92
N PRO A 321 -2.75 -32.13 -1.17
CA PRO A 321 -2.11 -32.05 0.15
C PRO A 321 -0.66 -31.56 0.09
N ALA A 322 0.04 -31.81 -1.02
CA ALA A 322 1.43 -31.40 -1.25
C ALA A 322 1.59 -29.87 -1.42
N LEU A 323 0.50 -29.14 -1.68
CA LEU A 323 0.49 -27.69 -1.87
C LEU A 323 -0.04 -26.97 -0.63
N SER A 324 0.57 -27.20 0.53
CA SER A 324 0.24 -26.42 1.74
C SER A 324 0.49 -24.92 1.48
N PRO A 325 -0.52 -24.04 1.60
CA PRO A 325 -0.36 -22.60 1.37
C PRO A 325 0.69 -21.97 2.30
N SER A 326 0.84 -22.50 3.51
CA SER A 326 1.82 -22.01 4.47
C SER A 326 3.25 -22.30 4.01
N LEU A 327 3.49 -23.47 3.41
CA LEU A 327 4.77 -23.83 2.81
C LEU A 327 4.98 -23.12 1.48
N LEU A 328 3.93 -22.82 0.73
CA LEU A 328 4.05 -22.05 -0.52
C LEU A 328 4.41 -20.59 -0.25
N LEU A 329 3.78 -20.01 0.77
CA LEU A 329 3.89 -18.59 1.11
C LEU A 329 4.92 -18.31 2.20
N GLY A 330 5.51 -19.31 2.85
CA GLY A 330 6.43 -19.06 3.97
C GLY A 330 5.80 -18.28 5.13
N LEU A 331 4.49 -18.42 5.32
CA LEU A 331 3.71 -17.73 6.33
C LEU A 331 3.08 -18.74 7.30
N PRO A 332 2.93 -18.37 8.59
CA PRO A 332 2.27 -19.23 9.55
C PRO A 332 0.83 -19.60 9.12
N PRO A 333 0.40 -20.87 9.28
CA PRO A 333 -0.97 -21.28 8.94
C PRO A 333 -2.04 -20.43 9.62
N ALA A 334 -1.79 -19.99 10.85
CA ALA A 334 -2.71 -19.17 11.64
C ALA A 334 -2.98 -17.78 11.04
N LEU A 335 -2.20 -17.31 10.06
CA LEU A 335 -2.52 -16.09 9.29
C LEU A 335 -3.42 -16.38 8.09
N LEU A 336 -3.28 -17.55 7.50
CA LEU A 336 -3.94 -17.91 6.25
C LEU A 336 -5.29 -18.61 6.48
N SER A 337 -5.44 -19.34 7.60
CA SER A 337 -6.63 -20.14 7.90
C SER A 337 -7.08 -19.98 9.35
N GLU A 338 -8.37 -20.16 9.58
CA GLU A 338 -8.95 -20.28 10.94
C GLU A 338 -8.86 -21.70 11.51
N GLU A 339 -8.40 -22.67 10.71
CA GLU A 339 -8.21 -24.03 11.20
C GLU A 339 -7.21 -24.04 12.37
N ARG A 340 -7.58 -24.73 13.45
CA ARG A 340 -6.77 -24.78 14.66
C ARG A 340 -5.35 -25.31 14.34
N PRO A 341 -4.29 -24.65 14.82
CA PRO A 341 -2.93 -25.18 14.70
C PRO A 341 -2.86 -26.61 15.26
N GLY A 342 -2.38 -27.56 14.46
CA GLY A 342 -2.29 -28.98 14.85
C GLY A 342 -3.56 -29.80 14.62
N ALA A 343 -4.65 -29.23 14.12
CA ALA A 343 -5.72 -30.03 13.54
C ALA A 343 -5.15 -30.72 12.30
N ALA A 344 -5.04 -32.06 12.33
CA ALA A 344 -4.70 -32.82 11.14
C ALA A 344 -5.70 -32.42 10.03
N PRO A 345 -5.24 -32.26 8.76
CA PRO A 345 -6.16 -32.14 7.64
C PRO A 345 -7.15 -33.29 7.78
N ARG A 346 -8.44 -33.00 7.95
CA ARG A 346 -9.44 -34.08 7.99
C ARG A 346 -9.28 -34.83 6.68
N ALA A 347 -9.00 -36.13 6.76
CA ALA A 347 -8.77 -36.96 5.57
C ALA A 347 -9.89 -36.69 4.55
N GLY A 348 -9.51 -36.26 3.33
CA GLY A 348 -10.45 -35.88 2.27
C GLY A 348 -10.91 -34.42 2.23
N ARG A 349 -10.48 -33.55 3.16
CA ARG A 349 -10.67 -32.08 3.04
C ARG A 349 -9.39 -31.44 2.54
N GLY A 350 -9.49 -30.78 1.38
CA GLY A 350 -8.44 -29.93 0.84
C GLY A 350 -8.07 -28.76 1.76
N TRP A 351 -7.00 -28.05 1.43
CA TRP A 351 -6.57 -26.85 2.16
C TRP A 351 -7.48 -25.66 1.86
N ARG A 352 -7.50 -24.69 2.79
CA ARG A 352 -8.12 -23.38 2.62
C ARG A 352 -7.16 -22.29 3.09
N ALA A 353 -7.12 -21.18 2.35
CA ALA A 353 -6.33 -20.01 2.72
C ALA A 353 -7.06 -18.73 2.30
N SER A 354 -6.96 -17.67 3.11
CA SER A 354 -7.45 -16.34 2.77
C SER A 354 -6.32 -15.34 2.89
N LEU A 355 -6.01 -14.65 1.78
CA LEU A 355 -4.97 -13.63 1.75
C LEU A 355 -5.43 -12.35 2.44
N THR A 356 -6.69 -11.97 2.23
CA THR A 356 -7.33 -10.83 2.91
C THR A 356 -7.34 -11.03 4.42
N ARG A 357 -7.59 -12.26 4.91
CA ARG A 357 -7.47 -12.59 6.32
C ARG A 357 -6.07 -12.30 6.87
N ALA A 358 -5.03 -12.73 6.14
CA ALA A 358 -3.65 -12.48 6.54
C ALA A 358 -3.35 -10.98 6.62
N ALA A 359 -3.83 -10.19 5.65
CA ALA A 359 -3.74 -8.73 5.69
C ALA A 359 -4.43 -8.16 6.93
N LEU A 360 -5.69 -8.51 7.18
CA LEU A 360 -6.46 -8.00 8.32
C LEU A 360 -5.87 -8.38 9.68
N LEU A 361 -5.13 -9.49 9.79
CA LEU A 361 -4.46 -9.86 11.04
C LEU A 361 -3.15 -9.11 11.29
N THR A 362 -2.60 -8.43 10.29
CA THR A 362 -1.25 -7.85 10.35
C THR A 362 -1.19 -6.37 9.96
N ALA A 363 -2.26 -5.84 9.37
CA ALA A 363 -2.44 -4.43 9.09
C ALA A 363 -2.82 -3.66 10.36
N ASP A 364 -2.46 -2.38 10.38
CA ASP A 364 -2.79 -1.44 11.46
C ASP A 364 -4.21 -0.88 11.28
N SER A 365 -4.71 -0.83 10.04
CA SER A 365 -6.10 -0.49 9.72
C SER A 365 -6.55 -1.11 8.39
N TRP A 366 -7.83 -1.01 8.09
CA TRP A 366 -8.38 -1.30 6.76
C TRP A 366 -9.27 -0.16 6.29
N ALA A 367 -9.40 -0.07 4.97
CA ALA A 367 -10.26 0.91 4.33
C ALA A 367 -11.04 0.34 3.16
N THR A 368 -12.03 1.08 2.69
CA THR A 368 -12.84 0.68 1.53
C THR A 368 -13.36 1.89 0.75
N VAL A 369 -14.01 1.64 -0.39
CA VAL A 369 -14.35 2.63 -1.42
C VAL A 369 -15.63 3.43 -1.15
N SER A 370 -16.41 3.07 -0.13
CA SER A 370 -17.59 3.85 0.25
C SER A 370 -18.03 3.61 1.70
N ALA A 371 -18.65 4.63 2.31
CA ALA A 371 -19.16 4.54 3.67
C ALA A 371 -20.29 3.50 3.80
N SER A 372 -21.18 3.42 2.80
CA SER A 372 -22.24 2.42 2.74
C SER A 372 -21.68 1.01 2.64
N TYR A 373 -20.66 0.79 1.81
CA TYR A 373 -20.03 -0.52 1.68
C TYR A 373 -19.28 -0.91 2.96
N ARG A 374 -18.59 0.04 3.62
CA ARG A 374 -18.02 -0.19 4.96
C ARG A 374 -19.07 -0.66 5.96
N GLN A 375 -20.23 0.02 6.02
CA GLN A 375 -21.32 -0.38 6.90
C GLN A 375 -21.86 -1.77 6.55
N GLN A 376 -21.99 -2.09 5.27
CA GLN A 376 -22.38 -3.43 4.81
C GLN A 376 -21.38 -4.49 5.25
N LEU A 377 -20.08 -4.24 5.10
CA LEU A 377 -19.02 -5.15 5.53
C LEU A 377 -19.01 -5.36 7.06
N LEU A 378 -19.26 -4.30 7.83
CA LEU A 378 -19.33 -4.36 9.30
C LEU A 378 -20.60 -5.06 9.80
N ARG A 379 -21.74 -4.87 9.13
CA ARG A 379 -23.03 -5.52 9.45
C ARG A 379 -23.14 -6.94 8.89
N GLY A 380 -22.33 -7.27 7.88
CA GLY A 380 -22.38 -8.56 7.20
C GLY A 380 -22.03 -9.75 8.11
N GLY A 381 -22.51 -10.92 7.69
CA GLY A 381 -22.23 -12.22 8.33
C GLY A 381 -21.09 -13.01 7.67
N GLY A 382 -20.30 -12.40 6.79
CA GLY A 382 -19.21 -13.08 6.09
C GLY A 382 -18.08 -13.54 7.02
N PRO A 383 -17.23 -14.49 6.58
CA PRO A 383 -16.17 -15.08 7.42
C PRO A 383 -15.15 -14.05 7.92
N LEU A 384 -14.94 -12.95 7.20
CA LEU A 384 -14.01 -11.89 7.59
C LEU A 384 -14.65 -10.82 8.50
N ALA A 385 -15.97 -10.83 8.68
CA ALA A 385 -16.68 -9.80 9.44
C ALA A 385 -16.20 -9.65 10.91
N PRO A 386 -15.88 -10.73 11.65
CA PRO A 386 -15.32 -10.61 12.99
C PRO A 386 -13.97 -9.85 13.00
N LEU A 387 -13.11 -10.08 12.01
CA LEU A 387 -11.83 -9.39 11.90
C LEU A 387 -12.02 -7.92 11.53
N LEU A 388 -12.91 -7.63 10.57
CA LEU A 388 -13.21 -6.26 10.16
C LEU A 388 -13.72 -5.40 11.32
N ARG A 389 -14.56 -5.97 12.19
CA ARG A 389 -15.10 -5.32 13.40
C ARG A 389 -14.08 -5.15 14.52
N ALA A 390 -12.95 -5.86 14.49
CA ALA A 390 -11.90 -5.73 15.50
C ALA A 390 -11.11 -4.42 15.37
N PHE A 391 -11.21 -3.74 14.23
CA PHE A 391 -10.56 -2.45 14.01
C PHE A 391 -11.37 -1.31 14.61
N PRO A 392 -10.77 -0.43 15.42
CA PRO A 392 -11.50 0.62 16.12
C PRO A 392 -12.00 1.74 15.19
N ALA A 393 -11.28 1.99 14.09
CA ALA A 393 -11.57 3.10 13.18
C ALA A 393 -11.24 2.76 11.72
N PRO A 394 -11.93 1.79 11.09
CA PRO A 394 -11.80 1.57 9.66
C PRO A 394 -12.41 2.75 8.90
N PHE A 395 -11.69 3.25 7.92
CA PHE A 395 -12.14 4.42 7.15
C PHE A 395 -12.67 4.02 5.78
N ALA A 396 -13.56 4.84 5.24
CA ALA A 396 -13.99 4.70 3.87
C ALA A 396 -13.65 5.99 3.15
N CYS A 397 -13.06 5.86 1.97
CA CYS A 397 -12.87 7.01 1.08
C CYS A 397 -13.84 6.80 -0.07
N LYS A 398 -14.84 7.68 -0.20
CA LYS A 398 -15.57 7.77 -1.47
C LYS A 398 -14.52 8.00 -2.56
N LEU A 399 -14.61 7.21 -3.61
CA LEU A 399 -13.85 7.41 -4.84
C LEU A 399 -14.13 8.82 -5.34
N GLY A 400 -13.25 9.76 -5.00
CA GLY A 400 -13.30 11.10 -5.56
C GLY A 400 -12.94 10.98 -7.03
N LEU A 401 -13.93 10.71 -7.89
CA LEU A 401 -13.82 11.13 -9.28
C LEU A 401 -13.58 12.64 -9.23
N PRO A 402 -12.61 13.19 -9.99
CA PRO A 402 -12.42 14.63 -10.06
C PRO A 402 -13.68 15.24 -10.69
N LEU A 403 -14.70 15.53 -9.87
CA LEU A 403 -16.05 15.83 -10.36
C LEU A 403 -16.06 17.03 -11.28
N ALA A 404 -15.17 18.00 -11.06
CA ALA A 404 -14.99 19.15 -11.95
C ALA A 404 -14.47 18.72 -13.34
N GLU A 405 -13.44 17.89 -13.41
CA GLU A 405 -12.88 17.37 -14.66
C GLU A 405 -13.86 16.41 -15.35
N LEU A 406 -14.53 15.55 -14.58
CA LEU A 406 -15.57 14.66 -15.09
C LEU A 406 -16.75 15.47 -15.63
N ARG A 407 -17.21 16.52 -14.93
CA ARG A 407 -18.23 17.43 -15.44
C ARG A 407 -17.75 18.16 -16.69
N ALA A 408 -16.50 18.61 -16.74
CA ALA A 408 -15.96 19.24 -17.94
C ALA A 408 -15.91 18.28 -19.14
N SER A 409 -15.48 17.02 -18.93
CA SER A 409 -15.51 15.96 -19.95
C SER A 409 -16.93 15.66 -20.39
N LEU A 410 -17.85 15.41 -19.45
CA LEU A 410 -19.26 15.16 -19.76
C LEU A 410 -19.90 16.35 -20.50
N HIS A 411 -19.48 17.58 -20.23
CA HIS A 411 -19.91 18.76 -20.97
C HIS A 411 -19.34 18.79 -22.39
N ALA A 412 -18.04 18.54 -22.54
CA ALA A 412 -17.38 18.43 -23.84
C ALA A 412 -17.99 17.31 -24.71
N ASP A 413 -18.39 16.20 -24.07
CA ASP A 413 -19.00 15.02 -24.72
C ASP A 413 -20.51 15.19 -24.97
N GLY A 414 -21.10 16.35 -24.62
CA GLY A 414 -22.53 16.64 -24.78
C GLY A 414 -23.44 15.78 -23.90
N LEU A 415 -22.90 15.23 -22.80
CA LEU A 415 -23.60 14.37 -21.85
C LEU A 415 -24.12 15.15 -20.62
N LEU A 416 -23.60 16.36 -20.37
CA LEU A 416 -24.14 17.27 -19.34
C LEU A 416 -25.51 17.81 -19.78
N GLY A 417 -26.54 17.59 -18.95
CA GLY A 417 -27.92 18.00 -19.24
C GLY A 417 -28.88 16.83 -19.56
N LEU A 418 -28.37 15.59 -19.62
CA LEU A 418 -29.21 14.40 -19.70
C LEU A 418 -29.84 14.12 -18.33
N THR A 419 -31.16 14.31 -18.24
CA THR A 419 -31.95 14.09 -17.02
C THR A 419 -32.19 12.60 -16.78
N GLY A 420 -31.14 11.90 -16.36
CA GLY A 420 -31.24 10.55 -15.78
C GLY A 420 -30.37 9.48 -16.44
N HIS A 421 -30.15 8.40 -15.68
CA HIS A 421 -29.27 7.28 -16.05
C HIS A 421 -29.62 6.65 -17.40
N ALA A 422 -30.91 6.54 -17.71
CA ALA A 422 -31.39 5.95 -18.98
C ALA A 422 -31.02 6.82 -20.19
N ALA A 423 -31.16 8.15 -20.08
CA ALA A 423 -30.82 9.10 -21.14
C ALA A 423 -29.31 9.14 -21.38
N ALA A 424 -28.50 9.17 -20.31
CA ALA A 424 -27.04 9.08 -20.38
C ALA A 424 -26.58 7.78 -21.05
N LYS A 425 -27.13 6.63 -20.62
CA LYS A 425 -26.82 5.32 -21.20
C LYS A 425 -27.23 5.22 -22.67
N ALA A 426 -28.37 5.80 -23.06
CA ALA A 426 -28.81 5.83 -24.44
C ALA A 426 -27.90 6.71 -25.32
N SER A 427 -27.48 7.87 -24.81
CA SER A 427 -26.53 8.75 -25.51
C SER A 427 -25.17 8.07 -25.71
N LEU A 428 -24.59 7.51 -24.65
CA LEU A 428 -23.33 6.76 -24.73
C LEU A 428 -23.44 5.57 -25.69
N ARG A 429 -24.55 4.83 -25.67
CA ARG A 429 -24.76 3.72 -26.62
C ARG A 429 -24.76 4.19 -28.07
N ARG A 430 -25.40 5.33 -28.37
CA ARG A 430 -25.39 5.90 -29.72
C ARG A 430 -24.01 6.40 -30.12
N GLN A 431 -23.30 7.07 -29.22
CA GLN A 431 -21.94 7.56 -29.49
C GLN A 431 -20.96 6.40 -29.73
N CYS A 432 -21.01 5.35 -28.90
CA CYS A 432 -20.06 4.23 -28.99
C CYS A 432 -20.41 3.22 -30.11
N PHE A 433 -21.69 3.03 -30.42
CA PHE A 433 -22.12 1.93 -31.30
C PHE A 433 -23.02 2.36 -32.48
N GLY A 434 -23.37 3.64 -32.58
CA GLY A 434 -24.33 4.17 -33.56
C GLY A 434 -25.79 3.75 -33.30
N ASP A 435 -26.71 4.22 -34.14
CA ASP A 435 -28.15 3.92 -34.00
C ASP A 435 -28.54 2.49 -34.42
N GLY A 436 -27.65 1.80 -35.16
CA GLY A 436 -27.89 0.45 -35.72
C GLY A 436 -27.34 -0.71 -34.89
N TRP A 437 -26.74 -0.46 -33.72
CA TRP A 437 -25.95 -1.46 -32.99
C TRP A 437 -26.68 -2.77 -32.66
N ARG A 438 -28.00 -2.71 -32.45
CA ARG A 438 -28.82 -3.91 -32.21
C ARG A 438 -28.92 -4.78 -33.46
N ALA A 439 -29.10 -4.18 -34.63
CA ALA A 439 -29.10 -4.89 -35.90
C ALA A 439 -27.71 -5.46 -36.21
N THR A 440 -26.64 -4.73 -35.90
CA THR A 440 -25.25 -5.21 -36.02
C THR A 440 -24.96 -6.40 -35.10
N LEU A 441 -25.36 -6.33 -33.83
CA LEU A 441 -25.21 -7.46 -32.90
C LEU A 441 -26.10 -8.65 -33.28
N GLN A 442 -27.35 -8.42 -33.69
CA GLN A 442 -28.24 -9.50 -34.15
C GLN A 442 -27.78 -10.13 -35.46
N ALA A 443 -27.13 -9.37 -36.35
CA ALA A 443 -26.50 -9.91 -37.56
C ALA A 443 -25.18 -10.63 -37.28
N ALA A 444 -24.45 -10.26 -36.23
CA ALA A 444 -23.22 -10.94 -35.80
C ALA A 444 -23.49 -12.22 -34.98
N TRP A 445 -24.66 -12.32 -34.34
CA TRP A 445 -25.05 -13.45 -33.48
C TRP A 445 -25.28 -14.81 -34.18
N PRO A 446 -25.62 -14.95 -35.49
CA PRO A 446 -25.92 -16.26 -36.07
C PRO A 446 -24.72 -17.12 -36.52
N ALA A 447 -23.47 -16.73 -36.25
CA ALA A 447 -22.30 -17.53 -36.67
C ALA A 447 -21.78 -18.52 -35.60
N ALA A 448 -22.14 -18.34 -34.32
CA ALA A 448 -21.53 -19.11 -33.24
C ALA A 448 -22.24 -20.44 -32.93
N HIS A 449 -23.52 -20.61 -33.27
CA HIS A 449 -24.32 -21.79 -32.83
C HIS A 449 -25.02 -22.56 -33.96
N GLY A 450 -24.62 -22.32 -35.22
CA GLY A 450 -25.29 -22.85 -36.41
C GLY A 450 -24.48 -23.86 -37.24
N ARG A 451 -23.74 -24.81 -36.64
CA ARG A 451 -23.28 -26.03 -37.33
C ARG A 451 -23.17 -27.23 -36.37
N ARG A 452 -24.32 -27.80 -36.02
CA ARG A 452 -24.43 -29.24 -35.72
C ARG A 452 -25.73 -29.77 -36.35
N SER A 453 -25.66 -30.00 -37.66
CA SER A 453 -26.56 -30.93 -38.34
C SER A 453 -25.79 -31.65 -39.44
N GLY A 454 -25.84 -32.98 -39.41
CA GLY A 454 -25.75 -33.82 -40.60
C GLY A 454 -24.46 -34.59 -40.84
N GLY A 455 -24.52 -35.91 -40.61
CA GLY A 455 -23.59 -36.94 -41.10
C GLY A 455 -23.09 -37.83 -39.95
N GLY A 456 -23.55 -39.06 -39.71
CA GLY A 456 -24.12 -40.07 -40.60
C GLY A 456 -23.14 -41.27 -40.61
N GLY A 457 -23.54 -42.40 -40.03
CA GLY A 457 -22.76 -43.64 -39.92
C GLY A 457 -23.18 -44.46 -38.72
#